data_AF-A0A5C6EKH1-F1
#
_entry.id   AF-A0A5C6EKH1-F1
#
_cell.length_a   1.000
_cell.length_b   1.000
_cell.length_c   1.000
_cell.angle_alpha   90.00
_cell.angle_beta   90.00
_cell.angle_gamma   90.00
#
_symmetry.space_group_name_H-M   'P 1'
#
loop_
_entity.id
_entity.type
_entity.pdbx_description
1 polymer ?
#
loop_
_entity_poly.entity_id
_entity_poly.type
_entity_poly.pdbx_seq_one_letter_code
_entity_poly.pdbx_strand_id
1 'polypeptide(L)'
;MSAQTFDVQHVDDVSTVVLPMARPYLPIPTLFTALELFALVVVPVWLLCSGLVRVIFRIQPPPRAKIAIDSVDFSMQLCDRGTGEKTTVNCPRNRIVEFRKNRLEPGLWIHVKDVRMETFLQDVDDATIEALSQAVRKILGLEPDAMAEMLATERIGQ
;
A
#
# COMPACT_ATOMS: atom_id res chain seq x y z
N MET A 1 15.85 6.95 -2.34
CA MET A 1 15.07 5.71 -2.57
C MET A 1 14.42 5.86 -3.94
N SER A 2 14.55 4.87 -4.83
CA SER A 2 13.98 4.96 -6.19
C SER A 2 12.46 4.85 -6.12
N ALA A 3 11.76 5.71 -6.87
CA ALA A 3 10.31 5.65 -6.99
C ALA A 3 9.87 4.26 -7.47
N GLN A 4 8.89 3.66 -6.79
CA GLN A 4 8.34 2.37 -7.18
C GLN A 4 7.25 2.59 -8.22
N THR A 5 7.38 1.94 -9.37
CA THR A 5 6.33 1.93 -10.39
C THR A 5 5.20 1.00 -9.95
N PHE A 6 3.96 1.48 -10.01
CA PHE A 6 2.76 0.67 -9.85
C PHE A 6 2.12 0.42 -11.22
N ASP A 7 1.38 -0.68 -11.33
CA ASP A 7 0.67 -1.05 -12.55
C ASP A 7 -0.83 -0.78 -12.40
N VAL A 8 -1.47 -0.27 -13.45
CA VAL A 8 -2.91 -0.01 -13.49
C VAL A 8 -3.50 -0.87 -14.59
N GLN A 9 -4.28 -1.87 -14.18
CA GLN A 9 -4.95 -2.79 -15.08
C GLN A 9 -6.44 -2.50 -15.07
N HIS A 10 -7.02 -2.38 -16.25
CA HIS A 10 -8.47 -2.28 -16.41
C HIS A 10 -8.93 -3.57 -17.09
N VAL A 11 -9.63 -4.42 -16.34
CA VAL A 11 -10.14 -5.70 -16.83
C VAL A 11 -11.65 -5.67 -16.63
N ASP A 12 -12.39 -5.67 -17.74
CA ASP A 12 -13.84 -5.52 -17.77
C ASP A 12 -14.28 -4.25 -17.00
N ASP A 13 -15.16 -4.39 -16.00
CA ASP A 13 -15.65 -3.30 -15.17
C ASP A 13 -14.80 -3.05 -13.90
N VAL A 14 -13.66 -3.74 -13.76
CA VAL A 14 -12.81 -3.68 -12.57
C VAL A 14 -11.48 -3.01 -12.89
N SER A 15 -11.22 -1.89 -12.23
CA SER A 15 -9.92 -1.23 -12.24
C SER A 15 -9.07 -1.73 -11.08
N THR A 16 -7.94 -2.34 -11.39
CA THR A 16 -6.98 -2.86 -10.40
C THR A 16 -5.69 -2.06 -10.45
N VAL A 17 -5.28 -1.50 -9.32
CA VAL A 17 -3.99 -0.85 -9.13
C VAL A 17 -3.12 -1.74 -8.25
N VAL A 18 -1.94 -2.11 -8.75
CA VAL A 18 -1.01 -3.02 -8.08
C VAL A 18 0.32 -2.32 -7.81
N LEU A 19 0.64 -2.15 -6.54
CA LEU A 19 1.95 -1.72 -6.08
C LEU A 19 2.81 -2.96 -5.79
N PRO A 20 3.92 -3.18 -6.50
CA PRO A 20 4.79 -4.32 -6.25
C PRO A 20 5.48 -4.23 -4.89
N MET A 21 5.88 -5.37 -4.35
CA MET A 21 6.69 -5.41 -3.14
C MET A 21 8.14 -5.01 -3.43
N ALA A 22 8.64 -4.04 -2.67
CA ALA A 22 10.04 -3.67 -2.70
C ALA A 22 10.94 -4.87 -2.35
N ARG A 23 11.94 -5.14 -3.20
CA ARG A 23 12.90 -6.21 -2.96
C ARG A 23 14.14 -5.69 -2.21
N PRO A 24 14.78 -6.51 -1.36
CA PRO A 24 14.39 -7.87 -1.00
C PRO A 24 13.17 -7.89 -0.06
N TYR A 25 12.32 -8.92 -0.22
CA TYR A 25 11.18 -9.21 0.63
C TYR A 25 11.48 -10.45 1.48
N LEU A 26 11.59 -10.28 2.79
CA LEU A 26 11.91 -11.34 3.75
C LEU A 26 11.08 -11.10 5.01
N PRO A 27 9.79 -11.49 5.00
CA PRO A 27 8.92 -11.23 6.13
C PRO A 27 9.32 -12.10 7.32
N ILE A 28 9.39 -11.47 8.49
CA ILE A 28 9.61 -12.12 9.78
C ILE A 28 8.28 -12.06 10.52
N PRO A 29 7.58 -13.19 10.71
CA PRO A 29 6.37 -13.23 11.51
C PRO A 29 6.56 -12.60 12.89
N THR A 30 5.58 -11.81 13.33
CA THR A 30 5.60 -11.10 14.63
C THR A 30 5.75 -12.04 15.82
N LEU A 31 5.32 -13.29 15.69
CA LEU A 31 5.51 -14.34 16.70
C LEU A 31 6.99 -14.56 17.05
N PHE A 32 7.89 -14.46 16.05
CA PHE A 32 9.32 -14.68 16.27
C PHE A 32 10.02 -13.48 16.89
N THR A 33 9.52 -12.27 16.66
CA THR A 33 10.04 -11.05 17.28
C THR A 33 9.58 -10.90 18.72
N ALA A 34 8.44 -11.48 19.11
CA ALA A 34 7.93 -11.45 20.48
C ALA A 34 8.74 -12.32 21.47
N LEU A 35 9.57 -13.24 20.97
CA LEU A 35 10.37 -14.17 21.77
C LEU A 35 11.85 -13.75 21.75
N GLU A 36 12.19 -12.66 22.44
CA GLU A 36 13.49 -11.96 22.32
C GLU A 36 14.73 -12.88 22.44
N LEU A 37 14.72 -13.85 23.34
CA LEU A 37 15.85 -14.78 23.56
C LEU A 37 15.99 -15.85 22.47
N PHE A 38 14.87 -16.28 21.87
CA PHE A 38 14.88 -17.27 20.80
C PHE A 38 15.04 -16.64 19.42
N ALA A 39 14.73 -15.35 19.28
CA ALA A 39 14.83 -14.61 18.03
C ALA A 39 16.22 -14.70 17.39
N LEU A 40 17.30 -14.70 18.21
CA LEU A 40 18.68 -14.78 17.73
C LEU A 40 18.97 -16.05 16.91
N VAL A 41 18.29 -17.16 17.20
CA VAL A 41 18.47 -18.43 16.49
C VAL A 41 17.33 -18.66 15.49
N VAL A 42 16.10 -18.39 15.90
CA VAL A 42 14.90 -18.69 15.11
C VAL A 42 14.80 -17.78 13.88
N VAL A 43 15.12 -16.49 13.99
CA VAL A 43 15.04 -15.56 12.86
C VAL A 43 16.04 -15.95 11.74
N PRO A 44 17.34 -16.18 12.00
CA PRO A 44 18.25 -16.61 10.95
C PRO A 44 17.86 -17.95 10.30
N VAL A 45 17.43 -18.94 11.09
CA VAL A 45 16.97 -20.24 10.57
C VAL A 45 15.73 -20.05 9.69
N TRP A 46 14.77 -19.25 10.13
CA TRP A 46 13.57 -18.93 9.35
C TRP A 46 13.94 -18.24 8.03
N LEU A 47 14.83 -17.25 8.05
CA LEU A 47 15.27 -16.53 6.85
C LEU A 47 15.95 -17.48 5.85
N LEU A 48 16.81 -18.37 6.33
CA LEU A 48 17.46 -19.38 5.49
C LEU A 48 16.44 -20.35 4.87
N CYS A 49 15.56 -20.92 5.69
CA CYS A 49 14.52 -21.84 5.21
C CYS A 49 13.55 -21.16 4.23
N SER A 50 13.06 -19.96 4.56
CA SER A 50 12.16 -19.18 3.72
C SER A 50 12.83 -18.79 2.39
N GLY A 51 14.10 -18.39 2.45
CA GLY A 51 14.91 -18.12 1.26
C GLY A 51 15.03 -19.35 0.35
N LEU A 52 15.41 -20.50 0.92
CA LEU A 52 15.54 -21.76 0.17
C LEU A 52 14.22 -22.19 -0.47
N VAL A 53 13.13 -22.20 0.30
CA VAL A 53 11.79 -22.56 -0.22
C VAL A 53 11.40 -21.65 -1.37
N ARG A 54 11.61 -20.33 -1.25
CA ARG A 54 11.27 -19.38 -2.33
C ARG A 54 12.11 -19.60 -3.58
N VAL A 55 13.38 -19.93 -3.44
CA VAL A 55 14.27 -20.25 -4.58
C VAL A 55 13.84 -21.54 -5.25
N ILE A 56 13.58 -22.60 -4.48
CA ILE A 56 13.18 -23.92 -5.01
C ILE A 56 11.83 -23.84 -5.72
N PHE A 57 10.83 -23.22 -5.09
CA PHE A 57 9.47 -23.17 -5.61
C PHE A 57 9.18 -21.92 -6.46
N ARG A 58 10.18 -21.06 -6.70
CA ARG A 58 10.05 -19.81 -7.48
C ARG A 58 8.89 -18.93 -7.03
N ILE A 59 8.64 -18.88 -5.72
CA ILE A 59 7.51 -18.14 -5.14
C ILE A 59 7.77 -16.65 -5.33
N GLN A 60 6.88 -15.98 -6.06
CA GLN A 60 6.96 -14.54 -6.23
C GLN A 60 6.48 -13.81 -4.96
N PRO A 61 7.11 -12.67 -4.61
CA PRO A 61 6.61 -11.82 -3.53
C PRO A 61 5.15 -11.42 -3.81
N PRO A 62 4.27 -11.40 -2.79
CA PRO A 62 2.96 -10.80 -2.93
C PRO A 62 3.10 -9.29 -3.24
N PRO A 63 2.09 -8.65 -3.84
CA PRO A 63 2.10 -7.19 -4.00
C PRO A 63 2.08 -6.48 -2.63
N ARG A 64 2.68 -5.29 -2.56
CA ARG A 64 2.65 -4.44 -1.34
C ARG A 64 1.25 -3.89 -1.11
N ALA A 65 0.61 -3.45 -2.19
CA ALA A 65 -0.78 -3.03 -2.19
C ALA A 65 -1.46 -3.54 -3.46
N LYS A 66 -2.69 -4.01 -3.35
CA LYS A 66 -3.59 -4.30 -4.45
C LYS A 66 -4.92 -3.64 -4.17
N ILE A 67 -5.29 -2.68 -5.00
CA ILE A 67 -6.54 -1.94 -4.91
C ILE A 67 -7.39 -2.34 -6.10
N ALA A 68 -8.57 -2.88 -5.86
CA ALA A 68 -9.56 -3.21 -6.88
C ALA A 68 -10.80 -2.35 -6.67
N ILE A 69 -11.26 -1.73 -7.75
CA ILE A 69 -12.37 -0.78 -7.74
C ILE A 69 -13.28 -1.14 -8.89
N ASP A 70 -14.54 -1.44 -8.58
CA ASP A 70 -15.57 -1.63 -9.59
C ASP A 70 -16.64 -0.52 -9.49
N SER A 71 -17.79 -0.72 -10.10
CA SER A 71 -18.87 0.26 -10.09
C SER A 71 -19.54 0.44 -8.72
N VAL A 72 -19.47 -0.56 -7.85
CA VAL A 72 -20.19 -0.62 -6.56
C VAL A 72 -19.23 -0.70 -5.38
N ASP A 73 -18.17 -1.48 -5.49
CA ASP A 73 -17.30 -1.89 -4.41
C ASP A 73 -15.86 -1.38 -4.56
N PHE A 74 -15.24 -1.18 -3.41
CA PHE A 74 -13.84 -0.88 -3.23
C PHE A 74 -13.22 -1.99 -2.37
N SER A 75 -12.16 -2.61 -2.88
CA SER A 75 -11.35 -3.58 -2.16
C SER A 75 -9.90 -3.16 -2.16
N MET A 76 -9.27 -3.18 -0.99
CA MET A 76 -7.85 -2.93 -0.84
C MET A 76 -7.22 -4.04 0.00
N GLN A 77 -6.18 -4.66 -0.55
CA GLN A 77 -5.35 -5.61 0.15
C GLN A 77 -3.95 -5.02 0.29
N LEU A 78 -3.47 -4.95 1.53
CA LEU A 78 -2.16 -4.46 1.88
C LEU A 78 -1.37 -5.62 2.48
N CYS A 79 -0.10 -5.76 2.11
CA CYS A 79 0.80 -6.74 2.72
C CYS A 79 1.94 -6.01 3.39
N ASP A 80 2.08 -6.15 4.70
CA ASP A 80 3.18 -5.56 5.44
C ASP A 80 4.52 -6.16 4.99
N ARG A 81 5.51 -5.29 4.75
CA ARG A 81 6.81 -5.71 4.23
C ARG A 81 7.63 -6.46 5.28
N GLY A 82 7.55 -6.02 6.53
CA GLY A 82 8.35 -6.55 7.65
C GLY A 82 7.79 -7.86 8.16
N THR A 83 6.47 -7.97 8.30
CA THR A 83 5.79 -9.11 8.93
C THR A 83 5.15 -10.06 7.93
N GLY A 84 4.84 -9.58 6.72
CA GLY A 84 4.07 -10.33 5.71
C GLY A 84 2.58 -10.41 6.03
N GLU A 85 2.12 -9.75 7.09
CA GLU A 85 0.73 -9.73 7.50
C GLU A 85 -0.14 -9.00 6.46
N LYS A 86 -1.38 -9.46 6.30
CA LYS A 86 -2.29 -8.93 5.28
C LYS A 86 -3.44 -8.20 5.91
N THR A 87 -3.63 -6.95 5.52
CA THR A 87 -4.79 -6.13 5.90
C THR A 87 -5.70 -6.01 4.69
N THR A 88 -6.98 -6.34 4.86
CA THR A 88 -7.98 -6.21 3.79
C THR A 88 -9.06 -5.23 4.22
N VAL A 89 -9.31 -4.24 3.37
CA VAL A 89 -10.37 -3.25 3.54
C VAL A 89 -11.35 -3.42 2.39
N ASN A 90 -12.59 -3.78 2.71
CA ASN A 90 -13.67 -3.90 1.73
C ASN A 90 -14.81 -2.99 2.15
N CYS A 91 -15.27 -2.14 1.24
CA CYS A 91 -16.39 -1.25 1.49
C CYS A 91 -17.04 -0.81 0.16
N PRO A 92 -18.29 -0.34 0.20
CA PRO A 92 -18.91 0.29 -0.96
C PRO A 92 -18.09 1.50 -1.42
N ARG A 93 -17.92 1.65 -2.73
CA ARG A 93 -17.17 2.74 -3.37
C ARG A 93 -17.64 4.12 -2.89
N ASN A 94 -18.95 4.29 -2.69
CA ASN A 94 -19.53 5.57 -2.25
C ASN A 94 -19.21 5.94 -0.79
N ARG A 95 -18.60 5.04 -0.01
CA ARG A 95 -18.15 5.34 1.36
C ARG A 95 -16.73 5.87 1.41
N ILE A 96 -15.96 5.82 0.32
CA ILE A 96 -14.63 6.43 0.27
C ILE A 96 -14.82 7.95 0.17
N VAL A 97 -14.45 8.66 1.23
CA VAL A 97 -14.56 10.13 1.32
C VAL A 97 -13.26 10.79 0.87
N GLU A 98 -12.12 10.27 1.32
CA GLU A 98 -10.80 10.76 0.92
C GLU A 98 -9.85 9.62 0.59
N PHE A 99 -9.03 9.83 -0.43
CA PHE A 99 -7.93 8.95 -0.81
C PHE A 99 -6.77 9.82 -1.27
N ARG A 100 -5.79 10.07 -0.40
CA ARG A 100 -4.72 11.05 -0.66
C ARG A 100 -3.44 10.69 0.07
N LYS A 101 -2.33 11.34 -0.27
CA LYS A 101 -1.15 11.34 0.59
C LYS A 101 -1.48 11.96 1.95
N ASN A 102 -1.00 11.35 3.04
CA ASN A 102 -1.11 11.95 4.36
C ASN A 102 -0.22 13.20 4.45
N ARG A 103 -0.74 14.25 5.10
CA ARG A 103 -0.08 15.56 5.26
C ARG A 103 0.80 15.62 6.50
N LEU A 104 0.52 14.80 7.52
CA LEU A 104 1.17 14.84 8.83
C LEU A 104 2.25 13.78 8.99
N GLU A 105 2.07 12.63 8.34
CA GLU A 105 2.99 11.50 8.39
C GLU A 105 3.15 10.88 7.00
N PRO A 106 4.24 10.15 6.73
CA PRO A 106 4.41 9.43 5.47
C PRO A 106 3.32 8.38 5.27
N GLY A 107 2.90 8.20 4.02
CA GLY A 107 1.97 7.14 3.65
C GLY A 107 0.64 7.63 3.07
N LEU A 108 -0.19 6.64 2.75
CA LEU A 108 -1.49 6.78 2.13
C LEU A 108 -2.57 6.99 3.20
N TRP A 109 -3.26 8.11 3.11
CA TRP A 109 -4.43 8.42 3.91
C TRP A 109 -5.70 7.97 3.21
N ILE A 110 -6.50 7.16 3.91
CA ILE A 110 -7.81 6.73 3.42
C ILE A 110 -8.85 7.06 4.49
N HIS A 111 -9.87 7.81 4.09
CA HIS A 111 -11.03 8.08 4.92
C HIS A 111 -12.23 7.33 4.34
N VAL A 112 -12.66 6.30 5.07
CA VAL A 112 -13.91 5.59 4.79
C VAL A 112 -14.95 6.06 5.79
N LYS A 113 -16.13 6.45 5.30
CA LYS A 113 -17.23 6.93 6.13
C LYS A 113 -17.57 5.91 7.21
N ASP A 114 -17.70 6.39 8.45
CA ASP A 114 -18.03 5.60 9.64
C ASP A 114 -16.97 4.56 10.05
N VAL A 115 -15.75 4.66 9.52
CA VAL A 115 -14.60 3.82 9.88
C VAL A 115 -13.49 4.70 10.45
N ARG A 116 -12.72 4.14 11.38
CA ARG A 116 -11.53 4.80 11.93
C ARG A 116 -10.57 5.15 10.79
N MET A 117 -10.08 6.38 10.80
CA MET A 117 -9.09 6.86 9.85
C MET A 117 -7.74 6.16 10.11
N GLU A 118 -7.12 5.67 9.05
CA GLU A 118 -5.85 4.95 9.12
C GLU A 118 -4.91 5.40 7.99
N THR A 119 -3.62 5.45 8.32
CA THR A 119 -2.54 5.71 7.37
C THR A 119 -1.83 4.42 7.05
N PHE A 120 -1.77 4.08 5.77
CA PHE A 120 -1.15 2.88 5.26
C PHE A 120 0.13 3.20 4.48
N LEU A 121 0.93 2.18 4.17
CA LEU A 121 2.08 2.31 3.26
C LEU A 121 3.12 3.35 3.69
N GLN A 122 3.34 3.53 5.01
CA GLN A 122 4.29 4.51 5.55
C GLN A 122 5.75 4.25 5.11
N ASP A 123 6.05 3.03 4.66
CA ASP A 123 7.34 2.59 4.15
C ASP A 123 7.58 2.92 2.67
N VAL A 124 6.56 3.41 1.95
CA VAL A 124 6.61 3.76 0.53
C VAL A 124 6.96 5.23 0.37
N ASP A 125 7.73 5.57 -0.67
CA ASP A 125 8.13 6.95 -0.91
C ASP A 125 6.94 7.86 -1.27
N ASP A 126 7.04 9.10 -0.83
CA ASP A 126 6.00 10.12 -1.00
C ASP A 126 5.59 10.35 -2.46
N ALA A 127 6.54 10.27 -3.40
CA ALA A 127 6.25 10.49 -4.81
C ALA A 127 5.39 9.36 -5.38
N THR A 128 5.71 8.12 -5.02
CA THR A 128 4.90 6.94 -5.36
C THR A 128 3.52 7.00 -4.72
N ILE A 129 3.42 7.38 -3.44
CA ILE A 129 2.13 7.54 -2.76
C ILE A 129 1.27 8.63 -3.42
N GLU A 130 1.87 9.76 -3.77
CA GLU A 130 1.18 10.84 -4.45
C GLU A 130 0.62 10.36 -5.80
N ALA A 131 1.46 9.75 -6.64
CA ALA A 131 1.05 9.22 -7.94
C ALA A 131 0.00 8.11 -7.82
N LEU A 132 0.14 7.21 -6.83
CA LEU A 132 -0.85 6.16 -6.53
C LEU A 132 -2.19 6.79 -6.14
N SER A 133 -2.16 7.79 -5.27
CA SER A 133 -3.37 8.47 -4.80
C SER A 133 -4.10 9.18 -5.94
N GLN A 134 -3.36 9.83 -6.85
CA GLN A 134 -3.93 10.47 -8.02
C GLN A 134 -4.55 9.46 -8.98
N ALA A 135 -3.90 8.32 -9.22
CA ALA A 135 -4.44 7.26 -10.08
C ALA A 135 -5.76 6.71 -9.53
N VAL A 136 -5.80 6.40 -8.23
CA VAL A 136 -7.00 5.85 -7.58
C VAL A 136 -8.12 6.87 -7.50
N ARG A 137 -7.83 8.15 -7.20
CA ARG A 137 -8.85 9.22 -7.19
C ARG A 137 -9.52 9.39 -8.55
N LYS A 138 -8.74 9.34 -9.64
CA LYS A 138 -9.28 9.41 -11.01
C LYS A 138 -10.28 8.29 -11.27
N ILE A 139 -9.97 7.07 -10.80
CA ILE A 139 -10.88 5.91 -10.92
C ILE A 139 -12.14 6.12 -10.07
N LEU A 140 -11.97 6.61 -8.83
CA LEU A 140 -13.08 6.85 -7.91
C LEU A 140 -13.97 8.03 -8.33
N GLY A 141 -13.47 8.95 -9.14
CA GLY A 141 -14.17 10.19 -9.50
C GLY A 141 -14.13 11.23 -8.38
N LEU A 142 -13.11 11.17 -7.51
CA LEU A 142 -12.92 12.15 -6.43
C LEU A 142 -12.23 13.39 -7.01
N GLU A 143 -12.83 14.57 -6.83
CA GLU A 143 -12.23 15.84 -7.25
C GLU A 143 -10.84 16.04 -6.64
N PRO A 144 -9.90 16.71 -7.33
CA PRO A 144 -8.60 17.08 -6.77
C PRO A 144 -8.79 17.91 -5.51
N ASP A 145 -7.86 17.76 -4.57
CA ASP A 145 -7.94 18.39 -3.26
C ASP A 145 -7.74 19.90 -3.51
N ALA A 146 -8.78 20.72 -3.38
CA ALA A 146 -8.73 22.16 -3.71
C ALA A 146 -7.59 22.91 -2.98
N MET A 147 -7.13 22.38 -1.84
CA MET A 147 -5.96 22.87 -1.11
C MET A 147 -4.60 22.55 -1.77
N ALA A 148 -4.49 21.45 -2.53
CA ALA A 148 -3.27 21.10 -3.26
C ALA A 148 -3.05 22.04 -4.46
N GLU A 149 -4.12 22.48 -5.12
CA GLU A 149 -4.05 23.50 -6.17
C GLU A 149 -3.68 24.88 -5.61
N MET A 150 -4.21 25.27 -4.43
CA MET A 150 -3.79 26.52 -3.76
C MET A 150 -2.29 26.56 -3.47
N LEU A 151 -1.71 25.47 -2.94
CA LEU A 151 -0.28 25.40 -2.63
C LEU A 151 0.62 25.28 -3.88
N ALA A 152 0.12 24.69 -4.97
CA ALA A 152 0.83 24.65 -6.24
C ALA A 152 0.85 26.02 -6.93
N THR A 153 -0.23 26.80 -6.79
CA THR A 153 -0.34 28.15 -7.37
C THR A 153 0.56 29.15 -6.64
N GLU A 154 0.76 28.98 -5.33
CA GLU A 154 1.68 29.82 -4.54
C GLU A 154 3.16 29.62 -4.91
N ARG A 155 3.54 28.43 -5.39
CA ARG A 155 4.94 28.12 -5.80
C ARG A 155 5.32 28.57 -7.21
N ILE A 156 4.35 28.91 -8.05
CA ILE A 156 4.61 29.42 -9.42
C ILE A 156 4.65 30.96 -9.42
N GLY A 157 4.27 31.60 -8.30
CA GLY A 157 4.26 33.05 -8.11
C GLY A 157 5.43 33.63 -7.30
N GLN A 158 6.50 32.86 -7.02
CA GLN A 158 7.73 33.36 -6.40
C GLN A 158 8.94 33.21 -7.33
#